data_AF-A0AAF0LDT1-F1
#
_entry.id   AF-A0AAF0LDT1-F1
#
_cell.length_a   1.000
_cell.length_b   1.000
_cell.length_c   1.000
_cell.angle_alpha   90.00
_cell.angle_beta   90.00
_cell.angle_gamma   90.00
#
_symmetry.space_group_name_H-M   'P 1'
#
loop_
_entity.id
_entity.type
_entity.pdbx_description
1 polymer ?
#
loop_
_entity_poly.entity_id
_entity_poly.type
_entity_poly.pdbx_seq_one_letter_code
_entity_poly.pdbx_strand_id
1 'polypeptide(L)'
;MGATVRTTVGPGVWMVAELRQVPLRFNAPPGWPSPPADWVVRRQGWTPPPGWTPPVANGRPPSAPPGWVFWRRNGAAWRRAAAPVIGPPVRRLTVASAVVAVSTAVTVLAAFTPMTAFALASIGILVGLVRVLTGVFEVVDARRVAWRTVLQTAVATQAATDRAAYERYLAEFRATA
;
A
#
# COMPACT_ATOMS: atom_id res chain seq x y z
N MET A 1 25.69 -6.25 -40.40
CA MET A 1 24.73 -5.13 -40.31
C MET A 1 23.45 -5.65 -39.68
N GLY A 2 23.33 -5.55 -38.36
CA GLY A 2 22.20 -6.10 -37.61
C GLY A 2 21.04 -5.12 -37.59
N ALA A 3 19.90 -5.51 -38.17
CA ALA A 3 18.67 -4.74 -38.10
C ALA A 3 18.14 -4.76 -36.66
N THR A 4 18.22 -3.60 -35.99
CA THR A 4 17.60 -3.37 -34.69
C THR A 4 16.08 -3.36 -34.87
N VAL A 5 15.44 -4.49 -34.59
CA VAL A 5 13.98 -4.58 -34.50
C VAL A 5 13.54 -3.73 -33.32
N ARG A 6 13.09 -2.50 -33.60
CA ARG A 6 12.46 -1.64 -32.62
C ARG A 6 11.06 -2.22 -32.39
N THR A 7 10.92 -3.09 -31.40
CA THR A 7 9.63 -3.64 -30.98
C THR A 7 8.77 -2.50 -30.46
N THR A 8 7.88 -1.98 -31.30
CA THR A 8 6.86 -1.00 -30.91
C THR A 8 5.84 -1.72 -30.04
N VAL A 9 6.13 -1.80 -28.75
CA VAL A 9 5.19 -2.28 -27.74
C VAL A 9 4.00 -1.31 -27.76
N GLY A 10 2.83 -1.79 -28.20
CA GLY A 10 1.64 -0.96 -28.38
C GLY A 10 1.15 -0.31 -27.08
N PRO A 11 0.38 0.79 -27.16
CA PRO A 11 -0.05 1.58 -26.00
C PRO A 11 -0.77 0.77 -24.91
N GLY A 12 -1.46 -0.32 -25.28
CA GLY A 12 -2.13 -1.20 -24.33
C GLY A 12 -1.20 -1.98 -23.39
N VAL A 13 0.01 -2.34 -23.83
CA VAL A 13 0.94 -3.15 -23.02
C VAL A 13 1.57 -2.31 -21.91
N TRP A 14 1.88 -1.04 -22.20
CA TRP A 14 2.39 -0.10 -21.20
C TRP A 14 1.36 0.21 -20.11
N MET A 15 0.09 0.34 -20.49
CA MET A 15 -0.99 0.68 -19.56
C MET A 15 -1.32 -0.46 -18.58
N VAL A 16 -1.22 -1.72 -19.04
CA VAL A 16 -1.35 -2.90 -18.15
C VAL A 16 -0.14 -3.03 -17.23
N ALA A 17 1.06 -2.67 -17.71
CA ALA A 17 2.25 -2.62 -16.86
C ALA A 17 2.13 -1.53 -15.78
N GLU A 18 1.52 -0.39 -16.10
CA GLU A 18 1.27 0.73 -15.17
C GLU A 18 0.30 0.34 -14.05
N LEU A 19 -0.76 -0.43 -14.36
CA LEU A 19 -1.65 -1.01 -13.34
C LEU A 19 -0.95 -1.96 -12.37
N ARG A 20 0.18 -2.58 -12.77
CA ARG A 20 0.99 -3.40 -11.85
C ARG A 20 1.83 -2.56 -10.89
N GLN A 21 2.01 -1.27 -11.17
CA GLN A 21 2.79 -0.34 -10.36
C GLN A 21 1.95 0.41 -9.33
N VAL A 22 0.64 0.57 -9.55
CA VAL A 22 -0.24 1.28 -8.60
C VAL A 22 -0.50 0.47 -7.33
N PRO A 23 -0.51 1.09 -6.13
CA PRO A 23 -0.61 0.38 -4.87
C PRO A 23 -2.00 -0.19 -4.59
N LEU A 24 -3.06 0.37 -5.18
CA LEU A 24 -4.43 -0.13 -5.08
C LEU A 24 -4.95 -0.58 -6.44
N ARG A 25 -5.72 -1.66 -6.44
CA ARG A 25 -6.49 -2.12 -7.60
C ARG A 25 -7.97 -1.86 -7.35
N PHE A 26 -8.67 -1.45 -8.40
CA PHE A 26 -10.11 -1.29 -8.34
C PHE A 26 -10.80 -2.66 -8.30
N ASN A 27 -11.76 -2.82 -7.40
CA ASN A 27 -12.58 -4.00 -7.22
C ASN A 27 -14.02 -3.66 -7.59
N ALA A 28 -14.34 -3.83 -8.87
CA ALA A 28 -15.66 -3.52 -9.41
C ALA A 28 -16.74 -4.42 -8.78
N PRO A 29 -17.88 -3.87 -8.33
CA PRO A 29 -19.05 -4.63 -7.94
C PRO A 29 -19.53 -5.59 -9.05
N PRO A 30 -20.26 -6.66 -8.70
CA PRO A 30 -20.88 -7.54 -9.69
C PRO A 30 -21.77 -6.76 -10.66
N GLY A 31 -21.63 -7.03 -11.96
CA GLY A 31 -22.39 -6.36 -13.02
C GLY A 31 -21.85 -4.98 -13.43
N TRP A 32 -20.82 -4.45 -12.77
CA TRP A 32 -20.16 -3.23 -13.22
C TRP A 32 -19.13 -3.54 -14.31
N PRO A 33 -18.94 -2.63 -15.28
CA PRO A 33 -17.85 -2.76 -16.23
C PRO A 33 -16.50 -2.58 -15.53
N SER A 34 -15.46 -3.17 -16.12
CA SER A 34 -14.10 -2.88 -15.69
C SER A 34 -13.73 -1.45 -16.14
N PRO A 35 -13.28 -0.56 -15.24
CA PRO A 35 -12.86 0.78 -15.63
C PRO A 35 -11.59 0.72 -16.48
N PRO A 36 -11.38 1.71 -17.36
CA PRO A 36 -10.16 1.80 -18.13
C PRO A 36 -8.97 2.05 -17.20
N ALA A 37 -7.80 1.55 -17.60
CA ALA A 37 -6.62 1.50 -16.74
C ALA A 37 -6.14 2.89 -16.30
N ASP A 38 -6.19 3.86 -17.20
CA ASP A 38 -5.85 5.25 -16.96
C ASP A 38 -6.76 5.90 -15.89
N TRP A 39 -8.05 5.55 -15.85
CA TRP A 39 -8.97 5.96 -14.80
C TRP A 39 -8.56 5.39 -13.45
N VAL A 40 -8.18 4.11 -13.39
CA VAL A 40 -7.75 3.45 -12.14
C VAL A 40 -6.48 4.08 -11.59
N VAL A 41 -5.53 4.45 -12.46
CA VAL A 41 -4.30 5.14 -12.06
C VAL A 41 -4.61 6.52 -11.47
N ARG A 42 -5.50 7.30 -12.11
CA ARG A 42 -5.83 8.67 -11.67
C ARG A 42 -6.74 8.74 -10.45
N ARG A 43 -7.61 7.75 -10.23
CA ARG A 43 -8.66 7.79 -9.19
C ARG A 43 -8.39 6.88 -7.99
N GLN A 44 -7.13 6.55 -7.72
CA GLN A 44 -6.75 5.71 -6.58
C GLN A 44 -7.41 6.19 -5.27
N GLY A 45 -8.18 5.30 -4.63
CA GLY A 45 -8.84 5.61 -3.35
C GLY A 45 -10.18 6.32 -3.44
N TRP A 46 -10.62 6.74 -4.63
CA TRP A 46 -11.93 7.39 -4.80
C TRP A 46 -13.08 6.41 -4.54
N THR A 47 -13.97 6.73 -3.60
CA THR A 47 -15.13 5.89 -3.27
C THR A 47 -16.41 6.54 -3.80
N PRO A 48 -17.21 5.82 -4.61
CA PRO A 48 -18.50 6.32 -5.06
C PRO A 48 -19.44 6.64 -3.89
N PRO A 49 -20.24 7.71 -3.97
CA PRO A 49 -21.26 7.98 -2.96
C PRO A 49 -22.37 6.91 -3.00
N PRO A 50 -23.14 6.73 -1.91
CA PRO A 50 -24.24 5.77 -1.85
C PRO A 50 -25.23 5.97 -3.01
N GLY A 51 -25.64 4.88 -3.66
CA GLY A 51 -26.57 4.90 -4.80
C GLY A 51 -25.95 5.28 -6.15
N TRP A 52 -24.65 5.61 -6.18
CA TRP A 52 -23.94 5.86 -7.43
C TRP A 52 -23.72 4.57 -8.23
N THR A 53 -23.90 4.66 -9.53
CA THR A 53 -23.66 3.59 -10.50
C THR A 53 -22.92 4.17 -11.71
N PRO A 54 -21.96 3.46 -12.31
CA PRO A 54 -21.23 3.97 -13.45
C PRO A 54 -22.16 4.16 -14.67
N PRO A 55 -21.92 5.19 -15.49
CA PRO A 55 -22.61 5.34 -16.76
C PRO A 55 -22.15 4.22 -17.70
N VAL A 56 -23.08 3.40 -18.17
CA VAL A 56 -22.81 2.37 -19.19
C VAL A 56 -23.76 2.56 -20.36
N ALA A 57 -23.29 2.26 -21.57
CA ALA A 57 -24.07 2.44 -22.79
C ALA A 57 -25.38 1.63 -22.80
N ASN A 58 -25.42 0.51 -22.08
CA ASN A 58 -26.50 -0.49 -22.15
C ASN A 58 -27.41 -0.49 -20.90
N GLY A 59 -27.56 0.65 -20.21
CA GLY A 59 -28.49 0.80 -19.09
C GLY A 59 -27.84 1.19 -17.77
N ARG A 60 -28.43 0.80 -16.64
CA ARG A 60 -27.92 1.11 -15.29
C ARG A 60 -27.55 -0.20 -14.58
N PRO A 61 -26.28 -0.41 -14.19
CA PRO A 61 -25.90 -1.59 -13.43
C PRO A 61 -26.50 -1.52 -12.02
N PRO A 62 -26.59 -2.65 -11.30
CA PRO A 62 -27.06 -2.66 -9.93
C PRO A 62 -26.17 -1.79 -9.03
N SER A 63 -26.78 -1.20 -7.99
CA SER A 63 -26.03 -0.52 -6.94
C SER A 63 -25.03 -1.47 -6.27
N ALA A 64 -23.90 -0.91 -5.83
CA ALA A 64 -22.92 -1.69 -5.09
C ALA A 64 -23.54 -2.26 -3.81
N PRO A 65 -23.25 -3.54 -3.45
CA PRO A 65 -23.75 -4.13 -2.21
C PRO A 65 -23.34 -3.31 -0.96
N PRO A 66 -24.13 -3.33 0.11
CA PRO A 66 -23.74 -2.72 1.38
C PRO A 66 -22.37 -3.23 1.85
N GLY A 67 -21.49 -2.32 2.27
CA GLY A 67 -20.14 -2.65 2.74
C GLY A 67 -19.14 -3.02 1.64
N TRP A 68 -19.46 -2.78 0.36
CA TRP A 68 -18.53 -3.09 -0.73
C TRP A 68 -17.22 -2.30 -0.63
N VAL A 69 -16.10 -3.02 -0.78
CA VAL A 69 -14.75 -2.43 -0.78
C VAL A 69 -14.29 -2.24 -2.22
N PHE A 70 -14.33 -0.99 -2.69
CA PHE A 70 -13.94 -0.61 -4.06
C PHE A 70 -12.43 -0.67 -4.33
N TRP A 71 -11.60 -0.61 -3.29
CA TRP A 71 -10.14 -0.58 -3.43
C TRP A 71 -9.50 -1.71 -2.64
N ARG A 72 -8.74 -2.55 -3.34
CA ARG A 72 -7.98 -3.64 -2.71
C ARG A 72 -6.49 -3.40 -2.88
N ARG A 73 -5.68 -3.93 -1.96
CA ARG A 73 -4.22 -3.86 -2.02
C ARG A 73 -3.71 -4.60 -3.26
N ASN A 74 -2.89 -3.92 -4.05
CA ASN A 74 -2.24 -4.51 -5.21
C ASN A 74 -0.87 -5.12 -4.83
N GLY A 75 -0.92 -6.27 -4.15
CA GLY A 75 0.24 -7.15 -3.88
C GLY A 75 1.59 -6.45 -3.68
N ALA A 76 2.48 -6.61 -4.68
CA ALA A 76 3.84 -6.08 -4.62
C ALA A 76 3.91 -4.54 -4.68
N ALA A 77 3.03 -3.88 -5.42
CA ALA A 77 2.95 -2.42 -5.47
C ALA A 77 2.53 -1.83 -4.12
N TRP A 78 1.55 -2.46 -3.45
CA TRP A 78 1.16 -2.09 -2.10
C TRP A 78 2.35 -2.20 -1.13
N ARG A 79 3.10 -3.31 -1.18
CA ARG A 79 4.27 -3.50 -0.30
C ARG A 79 5.33 -2.42 -0.50
N ARG A 80 5.62 -2.04 -1.76
CA ARG A 80 6.59 -0.97 -2.06
C ARG A 80 6.13 0.39 -1.53
N ALA A 81 4.86 0.74 -1.73
CA ALA A 81 4.30 1.99 -1.24
C ALA A 81 4.21 2.05 0.30
N ALA A 82 3.93 0.92 0.96
CA ALA A 82 3.77 0.84 2.41
C ALA A 82 5.09 0.58 3.17
N ALA A 83 6.16 0.16 2.48
CA ALA A 83 7.45 -0.17 3.08
C ALA A 83 8.07 0.95 3.94
N PRO A 84 8.03 2.24 3.55
CA PRO A 84 8.59 3.31 4.37
C PRO A 84 7.91 3.46 5.74
N VAL A 85 6.63 3.12 5.83
CA VAL A 85 5.84 3.24 7.06
C VAL A 85 5.93 1.96 7.90
N ILE A 86 5.86 0.79 7.28
CA ILE A 86 5.81 -0.51 7.97
C ILE A 86 7.20 -1.08 8.26
N GLY A 87 8.20 -0.77 7.43
CA GLY A 87 9.56 -1.34 7.53
C GLY A 87 10.25 -1.06 8.88
N PRO A 88 10.30 0.19 9.36
CA PRO A 88 10.94 0.52 10.63
C PRO A 88 10.40 -0.26 11.85
N PRO A 89 9.07 -0.32 12.11
CA PRO A 89 8.55 -1.09 13.25
C PRO A 89 8.76 -2.60 13.09
N VAL A 90 8.67 -3.14 11.88
CA VAL A 90 8.99 -4.57 11.62
C VAL A 90 10.46 -4.87 11.95
N ARG A 91 11.39 -3.99 11.57
CA ARG A 91 12.81 -4.17 11.89
C ARG A 91 13.04 -4.16 13.41
N ARG A 92 12.43 -3.23 14.13
CA ARG A 92 12.52 -3.15 15.60
C ARG A 92 11.98 -4.40 16.27
N LEU A 93 10.83 -4.89 15.82
CA LEU A 93 10.24 -6.13 16.31
C LEU A 93 11.17 -7.33 16.07
N THR A 94 11.76 -7.42 14.87
CA THR A 94 12.70 -8.50 14.52
C THR A 94 13.93 -8.50 15.43
N VAL A 95 14.50 -7.32 15.71
CA VAL A 95 15.64 -7.18 16.63
C VAL A 95 15.23 -7.56 18.06
N ALA A 96 14.07 -7.11 18.53
CA ALA A 96 13.57 -7.46 19.86
C ALA A 96 13.36 -8.98 20.01
N SER A 97 12.76 -9.64 19.02
CA SER A 97 12.60 -11.09 19.00
C SER A 97 13.94 -11.84 19.00
N ALA A 98 14.95 -11.34 18.25
CA ALA A 98 16.28 -11.91 18.27
C ALA A 98 16.95 -11.79 19.65
N VAL A 99 16.81 -10.64 20.31
CA VAL A 99 17.31 -10.43 21.69
C VAL A 99 16.65 -11.41 22.67
N VAL A 100 15.33 -11.62 22.57
CA VAL A 100 14.65 -12.62 23.41
C VAL A 100 15.21 -14.01 23.15
N ALA A 101 15.31 -14.44 21.89
CA ALA A 101 15.79 -15.77 21.53
C ALA A 101 17.22 -16.02 22.03
N VAL A 102 18.13 -15.06 21.84
CA VAL A 102 19.51 -15.15 22.32
C VAL A 102 19.55 -15.16 23.85
N SER A 103 18.80 -14.29 24.51
CA SER A 103 18.77 -14.23 25.97
C SER A 103 18.23 -15.53 26.57
N THR A 104 17.19 -16.12 25.96
CA THR A 104 16.68 -17.43 26.37
C THR A 104 17.72 -18.54 26.20
N ALA A 105 18.43 -18.58 25.08
CA ALA A 105 19.50 -19.56 24.86
C ALA A 105 20.62 -19.41 25.91
N VAL A 106 21.03 -18.18 26.20
CA VAL A 106 22.03 -17.89 27.24
C VAL A 106 21.51 -18.28 28.61
N THR A 107 20.26 -18.01 28.98
CA THR A 107 19.69 -18.41 30.27
C THR A 107 19.71 -19.93 30.45
N VAL A 108 19.37 -20.70 29.40
CA VAL A 108 19.39 -22.17 29.45
C VAL A 108 20.81 -22.70 29.68
N LEU A 109 21.80 -22.15 28.97
CA LEU A 109 23.20 -22.53 29.14
C LEU A 109 23.76 -22.08 30.49
N ALA A 110 23.35 -20.89 30.95
CA ALA A 110 23.82 -20.28 32.17
C ALA A 110 23.20 -20.88 33.44
N ALA A 111 22.17 -21.73 33.31
CA ALA A 111 21.52 -22.43 34.42
C ALA A 111 22.49 -23.27 35.26
N PHE A 112 23.67 -23.61 34.71
CA PHE A 112 24.73 -24.38 35.37
C PHE A 112 26.00 -23.55 35.64
N THR A 113 25.93 -22.22 35.55
CA THR A 113 27.09 -21.29 35.62
C THR A 113 26.86 -20.21 36.69
N PRO A 114 27.78 -19.25 36.94
CA PRO A 114 27.63 -18.32 38.06
C PRO A 114 26.45 -17.35 37.87
N MET A 115 25.84 -16.98 38.99
CA MET A 115 24.54 -16.27 39.12
C MET A 115 24.42 -14.97 38.31
N THR A 116 25.55 -14.34 37.98
CA THR A 116 25.61 -13.08 37.20
C THR A 116 25.17 -13.26 35.75
N ALA A 117 25.56 -14.35 35.09
CA ALA A 117 25.18 -14.63 33.71
C ALA A 117 23.67 -14.93 33.59
N PHE A 118 23.14 -15.68 34.55
CA PHE A 118 21.70 -15.98 34.65
C PHE A 118 20.86 -14.70 34.87
N ALA A 119 21.30 -13.82 35.78
CA ALA A 119 20.59 -12.57 36.07
C ALA A 119 20.55 -11.63 34.86
N LEU A 120 21.68 -11.43 34.17
CA LEU A 120 21.75 -10.58 32.98
C LEU A 120 20.90 -11.13 31.83
N ALA A 121 20.93 -12.44 31.59
CA ALA A 121 20.12 -13.07 30.57
C ALA A 121 18.61 -12.94 30.86
N SER A 122 18.22 -13.09 32.12
CA SER A 122 16.82 -12.91 32.56
C SER A 122 16.32 -11.47 32.36
N ILE A 123 17.17 -10.46 32.64
CA ILE A 123 16.86 -9.05 32.33
C ILE A 123 16.70 -8.86 30.82
N GLY A 124 17.57 -9.47 30.01
CA GLY A 124 17.47 -9.45 28.54
C GLY A 124 16.15 -10.01 28.03
N ILE A 125 15.66 -11.12 28.61
CA ILE A 125 14.34 -11.69 28.29
C ILE A 125 13.22 -10.71 28.61
N LEU A 126 13.22 -10.13 29.82
CA LEU A 126 12.17 -9.20 30.24
C LEU A 126 12.10 -7.96 29.33
N VAL A 127 13.25 -7.32 29.07
CA VAL A 127 13.33 -6.16 28.17
C VAL A 127 12.91 -6.53 26.75
N GLY A 128 13.37 -7.69 26.27
CA GLY A 128 13.03 -8.19 24.95
C GLY A 128 11.52 -8.45 24.80
N LEU A 129 10.89 -9.09 25.79
CA LEU A 129 9.44 -9.36 25.80
C LEU A 129 8.62 -8.07 25.78
N VAL A 130 8.97 -7.10 26.62
CA VAL A 130 8.31 -5.79 26.63
C VAL A 130 8.40 -5.14 25.24
N ARG A 131 9.58 -5.18 24.60
CA ARG A 131 9.76 -4.62 23.25
C ARG A 131 9.05 -5.39 22.16
N VAL A 132 8.90 -6.71 22.30
CA VAL A 132 8.07 -7.50 21.38
C VAL A 132 6.61 -7.08 21.50
N LEU A 133 6.08 -6.96 22.72
CA LEU A 133 4.69 -6.55 22.93
C LEU A 133 4.41 -5.17 22.34
N THR A 134 5.24 -4.16 22.67
CA THR A 134 5.07 -2.81 22.10
C THR A 134 5.28 -2.80 20.59
N GLY A 135 6.25 -3.58 20.09
CA GLY A 135 6.54 -3.69 18.66
C GLY A 135 5.38 -4.28 17.84
N VAL A 136 4.61 -5.22 18.38
CA VAL A 136 3.41 -5.74 17.70
C VAL A 136 2.37 -4.63 17.51
N PHE A 137 2.09 -3.82 18.53
CA PHE A 137 1.15 -2.70 18.43
C PHE A 137 1.65 -1.66 17.42
N GLU A 138 2.94 -1.29 17.45
CA GLU A 138 3.54 -0.38 16.48
C GLU A 138 3.36 -0.88 15.03
N VAL A 139 3.51 -2.19 14.77
CA VAL A 139 3.30 -2.77 13.43
C VAL A 139 1.83 -2.71 13.01
N VAL A 140 0.90 -2.97 13.93
CA VAL A 140 -0.54 -2.89 13.66
C VAL A 140 -0.94 -1.45 13.32
N ASP A 141 -0.45 -0.48 14.09
CA ASP A 141 -0.73 0.94 13.85
C ASP A 141 -0.06 1.42 12.56
N ALA A 142 1.19 1.04 12.31
CA ALA A 142 1.87 1.36 11.06
C ALA A 142 1.12 0.81 9.83
N ARG A 143 0.51 -0.37 9.92
CA ARG A 143 -0.35 -0.91 8.85
C ARG A 143 -1.61 -0.07 8.61
N ARG A 144 -2.22 0.47 9.67
CA ARG A 144 -3.37 1.37 9.57
C ARG A 144 -2.96 2.73 8.99
N VAL A 145 -1.84 3.28 9.45
CA VAL A 145 -1.29 4.55 8.96
C VAL A 145 -0.90 4.42 7.49
N ALA A 146 -0.24 3.32 7.08
CA ALA A 146 0.13 3.08 5.69
C ALA A 146 -1.06 3.16 4.73
N TRP A 147 -2.23 2.65 5.13
CA TRP A 147 -3.47 2.81 4.37
C TRP A 147 -3.85 4.26 4.14
N ARG A 148 -3.84 5.07 5.20
CA ARG A 148 -4.16 6.50 5.12
C ARG A 148 -3.12 7.26 4.29
N THR A 149 -1.84 6.98 4.49
CA THR A 149 -0.76 7.64 3.75
C THR A 149 -0.88 7.37 2.26
N VAL A 150 -1.08 6.12 1.85
CA VAL A 150 -1.25 5.78 0.43
C VAL A 150 -2.47 6.46 -0.18
N LEU A 151 -3.59 6.51 0.54
CA LEU A 151 -4.78 7.23 0.09
C LEU A 151 -4.56 8.75 0.00
N GLN A 152 -3.88 9.35 0.97
CA GLN A 152 -3.57 10.78 0.95
C GLN A 152 -2.64 11.14 -0.20
N THR A 153 -1.61 10.33 -0.45
CA THR A 153 -0.73 10.51 -1.61
C THR A 153 -1.51 10.39 -2.92
N ALA A 154 -2.42 9.41 -3.03
CA ALA A 154 -3.28 9.24 -4.19
C ALA A 154 -4.18 10.46 -4.45
N VAL A 155 -4.84 10.98 -3.41
CA VAL A 155 -5.68 12.18 -3.50
C VAL A 155 -4.85 13.40 -3.90
N ALA A 156 -3.65 13.57 -3.32
CA ALA A 156 -2.75 14.66 -3.69
C ALA A 156 -2.29 14.58 -5.16
N THR A 157 -1.94 13.38 -5.64
CA THR A 157 -1.58 13.18 -7.05
C THR A 157 -2.76 13.42 -7.99
N GLN A 158 -3.97 13.06 -7.58
CA GLN A 158 -5.17 13.34 -8.35
C GLN A 158 -5.41 14.85 -8.44
N ALA A 159 -5.39 15.57 -7.31
CA ALA A 159 -5.59 17.02 -7.28
C ALA A 159 -4.55 17.77 -8.13
N ALA A 160 -3.28 17.34 -8.12
CA ALA A 160 -2.24 17.91 -8.95
C ALA A 160 -2.51 17.67 -10.46
N THR A 161 -2.97 16.47 -10.83
CA THR A 161 -3.30 16.13 -12.22
C THR A 161 -4.51 16.90 -12.72
N ASP A 162 -5.57 16.98 -11.90
CA ASP A 162 -6.81 17.70 -12.21
C ASP A 162 -6.53 19.21 -12.36
N ARG A 163 -5.66 19.77 -11.49
CA ARG A 163 -5.21 21.17 -11.61
C ARG A 163 -4.47 21.42 -12.92
N ALA A 164 -3.53 20.55 -13.29
CA ALA A 164 -2.77 20.70 -14.53
C ALA A 164 -3.66 20.60 -15.77
N ALA A 165 -4.68 19.73 -15.76
CA ALA A 165 -5.66 19.64 -16.84
C ALA A 165 -6.52 20.92 -16.94
N TYR A 166 -6.93 21.46 -15.80
CA TYR A 166 -7.70 22.70 -15.73
C TYR A 166 -6.91 23.91 -16.22
N GLU A 167 -5.63 24.02 -15.85
CA GLU A 167 -4.75 25.11 -16.31
C GLU A 167 -4.55 25.08 -17.83
N ARG A 168 -4.46 23.89 -18.46
CA ARG A 168 -4.43 23.76 -19.93
C ARG A 168 -5.73 24.22 -20.58
N TYR A 169 -6.87 23.76 -20.05
CA TYR A 169 -8.18 24.18 -20.53
C TYR A 169 -8.33 25.71 -20.47
N LEU A 170 -7.91 26.35 -19.37
CA LEU A 170 -7.95 27.81 -19.26
C LEU A 170 -7.03 28.51 -20.26
N ALA A 171 -5.85 27.96 -20.54
CA ALA A 171 -4.94 28.51 -21.52
C ALA A 171 -5.52 28.44 -22.95
N GLU A 172 -6.10 27.30 -23.31
CA GLU A 172 -6.78 27.10 -24.60
C GLU A 172 -7.99 28.03 -24.74
N PHE A 173 -8.83 28.09 -23.71
CA PHE A 173 -10.02 28.96 -23.70
C PHE A 173 -9.65 30.43 -23.89
N ARG A 174 -8.58 30.90 -23.23
CA ARG A 174 -8.04 32.26 -23.39
C ARG A 174 -7.41 32.52 -24.75
N ALA A 175 -6.92 31.50 -25.43
CA ALA A 175 -6.36 31.64 -26.78
C ALA A 175 -7.44 31.70 -27.87
N THR A 176 -8.62 31.14 -27.59
CA THR A 176 -9.78 31.13 -28.50
C THR A 176 -10.78 32.27 -28.26
N ALA A 177 -10.63 33.03 -27.17
CA ALA A 177 -11.45 34.19 -26.81
C ALA A 177 -10.76 35.50 -27.25
#